data_AF-A0A427Y7D3-F1
#
_entry.id   AF-A0A427Y7D3-F1
#
_cell.length_a   1.000
_cell.length_b   1.000
_cell.length_c   1.000
_cell.angle_alpha   90.00
_cell.angle_beta   90.00
_cell.angle_gamma   90.00
#
_symmetry.space_group_name_H-M   'P 1'
#
loop_
_entity.id
_entity.type
_entity.pdbx_description
1 polymer ?
#
loop_
_entity_poly.entity_id
_entity_poly.type
_entity_poly.pdbx_seq_one_letter_code
_entity_poly.pdbx_strand_id
1 'polypeptide(L)'
;MSVVATNPYANNPQLSPMEQQVLWEYAKLGDKVKRIAGLAKLTSESPNESLLAELRELEKKMGLVLTLVSAWDDLPARAALINLQFKASVWAVLMEHRQAAEDEEARAREQQAAADVSYDDRDWSEDSML
;
A
#
# COMPACT_ATOMS: atom_id res chain seq x y z
N MET A 1 -20.82 -31.89 -8.23
CA MET A 1 -21.67 -30.80 -7.69
C MET A 1 -22.54 -31.39 -6.61
N SER A 2 -22.58 -30.81 -5.40
CA SER A 2 -23.78 -30.85 -4.57
C SER A 2 -23.74 -29.69 -3.58
N VAL A 3 -24.35 -28.56 -3.93
CA VAL A 3 -24.85 -27.67 -2.88
C VAL A 3 -26.14 -28.32 -2.43
N VAL A 4 -26.16 -28.86 -1.21
CA VAL A 4 -27.32 -29.54 -0.66
C VAL A 4 -28.45 -28.52 -0.49
N ALA A 5 -29.39 -28.50 -1.44
CA ALA A 5 -30.47 -27.52 -1.53
C ALA A 5 -31.47 -27.61 -0.36
N THR A 6 -31.56 -28.77 0.27
CA THR A 6 -32.47 -29.07 1.37
C THR A 6 -31.71 -29.73 2.52
N ASN A 7 -31.86 -29.21 3.75
CA ASN A 7 -31.15 -29.74 4.92
C ASN A 7 -31.55 -31.21 5.21
N PRO A 8 -30.62 -32.18 5.07
CA PRO A 8 -30.93 -33.61 5.29
C PRO A 8 -31.13 -33.94 6.78
N TYR A 9 -30.71 -33.06 7.68
CA TYR A 9 -30.80 -33.25 9.13
C TYR A 9 -32.11 -32.66 9.72
N ALA A 10 -32.91 -31.95 8.92
CA ALA A 10 -34.08 -31.19 9.37
C ALA A 10 -35.20 -32.02 10.07
N ASN A 11 -35.25 -33.33 9.81
CA ASN A 11 -36.28 -34.23 10.34
C ASN A 11 -35.73 -35.22 11.37
N ASN A 12 -34.52 -35.01 11.90
CA ASN A 12 -33.93 -35.95 12.84
C ASN A 12 -34.41 -35.67 14.28
N PRO A 13 -35.22 -36.55 14.89
CA PRO A 13 -35.78 -36.33 16.23
C PRO A 13 -34.75 -36.43 17.36
N GLN A 14 -33.54 -36.94 17.08
CA GLN A 14 -32.45 -37.06 18.07
C GLN A 14 -31.54 -35.82 18.13
N LEU A 15 -31.71 -34.87 17.20
CA LEU A 15 -30.89 -33.67 17.10
C LEU A 15 -31.72 -32.45 17.45
N SER A 16 -31.17 -31.55 18.26
CA SER A 16 -31.78 -30.24 18.47
C SER A 16 -31.80 -29.42 17.17
N PRO A 17 -32.74 -28.48 17.01
CA PRO A 17 -32.82 -27.64 15.80
C PRO A 17 -31.52 -26.89 15.49
N MET A 18 -30.78 -26.49 16.52
CA MET A 18 -29.48 -25.83 16.36
C MET A 18 -28.41 -26.79 15.82
N GLU A 19 -28.32 -28.00 16.36
CA GLU A 19 -27.35 -29.01 15.89
C GLU A 19 -27.61 -29.38 14.42
N GLN A 20 -28.88 -29.48 14.02
CA GLN A 20 -29.24 -29.76 12.63
C GLN A 20 -28.81 -28.64 11.67
N GLN A 21 -28.91 -27.37 12.09
CA GLN A 21 -28.44 -26.23 11.30
C GLN A 21 -26.91 -26.21 11.21
N VAL A 22 -26.23 -26.41 12.35
CA VAL A 22 -24.77 -26.43 12.41
C VAL A 22 -24.20 -27.53 11.51
N LEU A 23 -24.71 -28.76 11.61
CA LEU A 23 -24.28 -29.88 10.76
C LEU A 23 -24.50 -29.62 9.27
N TRP A 24 -25.59 -28.94 8.92
CA TRP A 24 -25.86 -28.56 7.53
C TRP A 24 -24.89 -27.48 7.02
N GLU A 25 -24.58 -26.47 7.84
CA GLU A 25 -23.59 -25.46 7.49
C GLU A 25 -22.18 -26.05 7.38
N TYR A 26 -21.81 -26.99 8.25
CA TYR A 26 -20.56 -27.74 8.13
C TYR A 26 -20.49 -28.59 6.85
N ALA A 27 -21.60 -29.23 6.46
CA ALA A 27 -21.67 -29.98 5.21
C ALA A 27 -21.45 -29.06 3.99
N LYS A 28 -22.12 -27.90 3.95
CA LYS A 28 -21.90 -26.88 2.91
C LYS A 28 -20.46 -26.37 2.90
N LEU A 29 -19.87 -26.15 4.08
CA LEU A 29 -18.49 -25.69 4.20
C LEU A 29 -17.52 -26.75 3.68
N GLY A 30 -17.72 -28.03 4.04
CA GLY A 30 -16.90 -29.14 3.55
C GLY A 30 -16.88 -29.24 2.03
N ASP A 31 -18.04 -29.06 1.38
CA ASP A 31 -18.13 -29.05 -0.08
C ASP A 31 -17.43 -27.84 -0.71
N LYS A 32 -17.51 -26.66 -0.07
CA LYS A 32 -16.74 -25.47 -0.49
C LYS A 32 -15.24 -25.71 -0.36
N VAL A 33 -14.79 -26.29 0.75
CA VAL A 33 -13.37 -26.61 0.98
C VAL A 33 -12.85 -27.63 -0.05
N LYS A 34 -13.62 -28.69 -0.35
CA LYS A 34 -13.27 -29.65 -1.41
C LYS A 34 -13.15 -28.98 -2.78
N ARG A 35 -14.06 -28.04 -3.10
CA ARG A 35 -13.98 -27.27 -4.35
C ARG A 35 -12.73 -26.40 -4.38
N ILE A 36 -12.42 -25.69 -3.30
CA ILE A 36 -11.23 -24.85 -3.20
C ILE A 36 -9.97 -25.70 -3.33
N ALA A 37 -9.90 -26.86 -2.66
CA ALA A 37 -8.77 -27.78 -2.78
C ALA A 37 -8.60 -28.30 -4.22
N GLY A 38 -9.70 -28.61 -4.91
CA GLY A 38 -9.67 -28.99 -6.32
C GLY A 38 -9.18 -27.87 -7.24
N LEU A 39 -9.65 -26.63 -7.02
CA LEU A 39 -9.19 -25.46 -7.77
C LEU A 39 -7.73 -25.14 -7.48
N ALA A 40 -7.30 -25.19 -6.21
CA ALA A 40 -5.91 -24.99 -5.83
C ALA A 40 -5.00 -26.03 -6.49
N LYS A 41 -5.43 -27.29 -6.54
CA LYS A 41 -4.72 -28.35 -7.26
C LYS A 41 -4.60 -28.06 -8.76
N LEU A 42 -5.69 -27.68 -9.42
CA LEU A 42 -5.67 -27.30 -10.85
C LEU A 42 -4.76 -26.09 -11.12
N THR A 43 -4.81 -25.08 -10.27
CA THR A 43 -3.91 -23.91 -10.34
C THR A 43 -2.45 -24.29 -10.11
N SER A 44 -2.18 -25.28 -9.25
CA SER A 44 -0.82 -25.78 -9.01
C SER A 44 -0.29 -26.68 -10.13
N GLU A 45 -1.17 -27.44 -10.80
CA GLU A 45 -0.81 -28.38 -11.87
C GLU A 45 -0.70 -27.69 -13.23
N SER A 46 -1.44 -26.59 -13.44
CA SER A 46 -1.35 -25.73 -14.62
C SER A 46 -1.03 -24.28 -14.19
N PRO A 47 0.18 -24.03 -13.67
CA PRO A 47 0.60 -22.66 -13.40
C PRO A 47 0.52 -21.88 -14.71
N ASN A 48 -0.07 -20.69 -14.64
CA ASN A 48 -0.39 -19.92 -15.83
C ASN A 48 0.91 -19.50 -16.55
N GLU A 49 1.28 -20.25 -17.60
CA GLU A 49 2.49 -20.07 -18.42
C GLU A 49 2.61 -18.61 -18.93
N SER A 50 1.48 -17.97 -19.25
CA SER A 50 1.45 -16.56 -19.67
C SER A 50 1.95 -15.62 -18.58
N LEU A 51 1.53 -15.85 -17.33
CA LEU A 51 1.93 -15.09 -16.15
C LEU A 51 3.42 -15.30 -15.83
N LEU A 52 3.94 -16.52 -16.01
CA LEU A 52 5.37 -16.82 -15.86
C LEU A 52 6.22 -16.16 -16.96
N ALA A 53 5.71 -16.08 -18.19
CA ALA A 53 6.39 -15.40 -19.29
C ALA A 53 6.47 -13.88 -19.04
N GLU A 54 5.38 -13.25 -18.59
CA GLU A 54 5.34 -11.85 -18.20
C GLU A 54 6.28 -11.56 -17.02
N LEU A 55 6.28 -12.41 -15.99
CA LEU A 55 7.20 -12.29 -14.84
C LEU A 55 8.67 -12.41 -15.27
N ARG A 56 9.01 -13.33 -16.20
CA ARG A 56 10.36 -13.42 -16.76
C ARG A 56 10.76 -12.19 -17.56
N GLU A 57 9.84 -11.60 -18.31
CA GLU A 57 10.11 -10.36 -19.03
C GLU A 57 10.36 -9.21 -18.07
N LEU A 58 9.58 -9.15 -16.99
CA LEU A 58 9.71 -8.14 -15.94
C LEU A 58 11.01 -8.31 -15.14
N GLU A 59 11.40 -9.55 -14.82
CA GLU A 59 12.69 -9.88 -14.21
C GLU A 59 13.85 -9.45 -15.10
N LYS A 60 13.79 -9.68 -16.41
CA LYS A 60 14.83 -9.22 -17.35
C LYS A 60 14.93 -7.69 -17.38
N LYS A 61 13.79 -6.98 -17.38
CA LYS A 61 13.76 -5.52 -17.36
C LYS A 61 14.30 -4.95 -16.05
N MET A 62 13.90 -5.51 -14.90
CA MET A 62 14.41 -5.10 -13.59
C MET A 62 15.88 -5.48 -13.40
N GLY A 63 16.30 -6.66 -13.84
CA GLY A 63 17.68 -7.12 -13.81
C GLY A 63 18.58 -6.27 -14.70
N LEU A 64 18.07 -5.77 -15.84
CA LEU A 64 18.76 -4.78 -16.66
C LEU A 64 18.90 -3.45 -15.93
N VAL A 65 17.84 -2.97 -15.27
CA VAL A 65 17.91 -1.75 -14.46
C VAL A 65 18.90 -1.91 -13.30
N LEU A 66 18.90 -3.05 -12.60
CA LEU A 66 19.82 -3.32 -11.51
C LEU A 66 21.27 -3.46 -11.98
N THR A 67 21.51 -4.11 -13.13
CA THR A 67 22.84 -4.24 -13.72
C THR A 67 23.33 -2.93 -14.32
N LEU A 68 22.46 -2.10 -14.90
CA LEU A 68 22.82 -0.73 -15.25
C LEU A 68 23.17 0.06 -13.99
N VAL A 69 22.38 0.00 -12.93
CA VAL A 69 22.68 0.72 -11.69
C VAL A 69 23.97 0.21 -11.03
N SER A 70 24.23 -1.10 -11.03
CA SER A 70 25.42 -1.68 -10.39
C SER A 70 26.69 -1.58 -11.24
N ALA A 71 26.60 -1.75 -12.57
CA ALA A 71 27.74 -1.55 -13.47
C ALA A 71 28.17 -0.08 -13.57
N TRP A 72 27.28 0.84 -13.20
CA TRP A 72 27.60 2.27 -13.11
C TRP A 72 28.47 2.63 -11.89
N ASP A 73 28.49 1.82 -10.83
CA ASP A 73 29.38 2.05 -9.68
C ASP A 73 30.85 1.69 -10.00
N ASP A 74 31.13 1.02 -11.12
CA ASP A 74 32.46 0.47 -11.47
C ASP A 74 33.16 1.16 -12.66
N LEU A 75 32.60 2.23 -13.26
CA LEU A 75 33.19 2.93 -14.42
C LEU A 75 33.83 4.30 -14.08
N PRO A 76 35.16 4.49 -14.28
CA PRO A 76 35.90 5.53 -13.57
C PRO A 76 35.89 6.96 -14.14
N ALA A 77 35.26 7.29 -15.28
CA ALA A 77 35.37 8.68 -15.80
C ALA A 77 34.19 9.25 -16.60
N ARG A 78 33.68 8.57 -17.65
CA ARG A 78 32.65 9.15 -18.53
C ARG A 78 31.21 8.88 -18.05
N ALA A 79 30.99 7.76 -17.37
CA ALA A 79 29.69 7.43 -16.75
C ALA A 79 29.45 8.26 -15.47
N ALA A 80 30.52 8.59 -14.73
CA ALA A 80 30.44 9.42 -13.52
C ALA A 80 29.80 10.79 -13.75
N LEU A 81 30.05 11.44 -14.90
CA LEU A 81 29.48 12.74 -15.22
C LEU A 81 27.96 12.69 -15.41
N ILE A 82 27.46 11.67 -16.11
CA ILE A 82 26.02 11.49 -16.30
C ILE A 82 25.36 11.10 -14.96
N ASN A 83 26.08 10.35 -14.11
CA ASN A 83 25.56 9.88 -12.81
C ASN A 83 25.46 11.05 -11.84
N LEU A 84 26.50 11.90 -11.82
CA LEU A 84 26.54 13.11 -11.03
C LEU A 84 25.47 14.08 -11.49
N GLN A 85 25.26 14.25 -12.80
CA GLN A 85 24.21 15.11 -13.33
C GLN A 85 22.82 14.58 -12.97
N PHE A 86 22.61 13.26 -13.04
CA PHE A 86 21.35 12.65 -12.64
C PHE A 86 21.12 12.74 -11.13
N LYS A 87 22.10 12.35 -10.30
CA LYS A 87 22.05 12.47 -8.83
C LYS A 87 21.87 13.91 -8.38
N ALA A 88 22.54 14.89 -9.01
CA ALA A 88 22.38 16.30 -8.72
C ALA A 88 20.98 16.80 -9.10
N SER A 89 20.43 16.38 -10.24
CA SER A 89 19.07 16.77 -10.65
C SER A 89 18.00 16.23 -9.69
N VAL A 90 18.14 14.99 -9.22
CA VAL A 90 17.24 14.39 -8.23
C VAL A 90 17.38 15.05 -6.87
N TRP A 91 18.61 15.32 -6.43
CA TRP A 91 18.86 15.97 -5.14
C TRP A 91 18.38 17.43 -5.12
N ALA A 92 18.54 18.16 -6.23
CA ALA A 92 18.01 19.52 -6.37
C ALA A 92 16.48 19.56 -6.18
N VAL A 93 15.75 18.66 -6.84
CA VAL A 93 14.29 18.56 -6.70
C VAL A 93 13.89 18.19 -5.26
N LEU A 94 14.60 17.25 -4.64
CA LEU A 94 14.32 16.85 -3.27
C LEU A 94 14.57 18.00 -2.27
N MET A 95 15.64 18.77 -2.47
CA MET A 95 16.00 19.90 -1.63
C MET A 95 15.04 21.08 -1.84
N GLU A 96 14.59 21.33 -3.07
CA GLU A 96 13.59 22.35 -3.39
C GLU A 96 12.26 22.06 -2.67
N HIS A 97 11.81 20.81 -2.64
CA HIS A 97 10.64 20.41 -1.86
C HIS A 97 10.81 20.60 -0.35
N ARG A 98 12.03 20.39 0.17
CA ARG A 98 12.32 20.58 1.59
C ARG A 98 12.38 22.06 1.96
N GLN A 99 13.00 22.89 1.12
CA GLN A 99 13.09 24.34 1.32
C GLN A 99 11.72 25.01 1.23
N ALA A 100 10.88 24.61 0.26
CA ALA A 100 9.52 25.12 0.16
C ALA A 100 8.69 24.84 1.43
N ALA A 101 8.84 23.64 2.00
CA ALA A 101 8.17 23.29 3.25
C ALA A 101 8.70 24.11 4.45
N GLU A 102 10.02 24.27 4.55
CA GLU A 102 10.65 25.07 5.61
C GLU A 102 10.27 26.56 5.50
N ASP A 103 10.16 27.11 4.29
CA ASP A 103 9.73 28.48 4.02
C ASP A 103 8.25 28.69 4.33
N GLU A 104 7.40 27.71 4.03
CA GLU A 104 5.97 27.74 4.42
C GLU A 104 5.81 27.73 5.94
N GLU A 105 6.58 26.91 6.65
CA GLU A 105 6.59 26.89 8.11
C GLU A 105 7.14 28.19 8.71
N ALA A 106 8.19 28.77 8.12
CA ALA A 106 8.74 30.06 8.55
C ALA A 106 7.73 31.19 8.36
N ARG A 107 7.05 31.24 7.21
CA ARG A 107 5.97 32.21 6.95
C ARG A 107 4.79 32.01 7.89
N ALA A 108 4.43 30.77 8.22
CA ALA A 108 3.38 30.49 9.19
C ALA A 108 3.77 30.95 10.61
N ARG A 109 5.03 30.76 11.02
CA ARG A 109 5.55 31.25 12.31
C ARG A 109 5.62 32.77 12.36
N GLU A 110 6.04 33.42 11.28
CA GLU A 110 6.04 34.89 11.20
C GLU A 110 4.62 35.46 11.22
N GLN A 111 3.67 34.83 10.51
CA GLN A 111 2.26 35.22 10.56
C GLN A 111 1.64 35.00 11.95
N GLN A 112 1.98 33.91 12.63
CA GLN A 112 1.56 33.66 14.01
C GLN A 112 2.17 34.68 14.97
N ALA A 113 3.47 34.98 14.86
CA ALA A 113 4.14 35.98 15.68
C ALA A 113 3.57 37.39 15.45
N ALA A 114 3.28 37.76 14.19
CA ALA A 114 2.63 39.03 13.86
C ALA A 114 1.18 39.10 14.36
N ALA A 115 0.45 37.98 14.35
CA ALA A 115 -0.90 37.90 14.92
C ALA A 115 -0.91 38.00 16.45
N ASP A 116 0.09 37.43 17.14
CA ASP A 116 0.24 37.51 18.60
C ASP A 116 0.54 38.94 19.06
N VAL A 117 1.45 39.64 18.36
CA VAL A 117 1.74 41.07 18.62
C VAL A 117 0.50 41.94 18.38
N SER A 118 -0.33 41.63 17.38
CA SER A 118 -1.59 42.34 17.11
C SER A 118 -2.68 42.11 18.18
N TYR A 119 -2.57 41.06 18.99
CA TYR A 119 -3.51 40.78 20.08
C TYR A 119 -3.13 41.54 21.36
N ASP A 120 -1.83 41.71 21.61
CA ASP A 120 -1.27 42.40 22.78
C ASP A 120 -1.49 43.93 22.75
N ASP A 121 -1.48 44.56 21.56
CA ASP A 121 -1.72 46.00 21.39
C ASP A 121 -3.19 46.44 21.63
N ARG A 122 -4.15 45.49 21.67
CA ARG A 122 -5.59 45.81 21.85
C ARG A 122 -6.05 45.87 23.31
N ASP A 123 -5.28 45.33 24.26
CA ASP A 123 -5.72 45.16 25.65
C ASP A 123 -5.58 46.45 26.49
N TRP A 124 -4.77 47.42 26.05
CA TRP A 124 -4.44 48.61 26.85
C TRP A 124 -5.23 49.88 26.50
N SER A 125 -6.14 49.82 25.52
CA SER A 125 -6.88 51.02 25.06
C SER A 125 -8.31 51.15 25.60
N GLU A 126 -8.88 50.10 26.20
CA GLU A 126 -10.25 50.14 26.75
C GLU A 126 -10.31 50.43 28.27
N ASP A 127 -9.22 50.28 29.03
CA ASP A 127 -9.22 50.48 30.49
C ASP A 127 -8.90 51.92 30.95
N SER A 128 -8.72 52.86 30.01
CA SER A 128 -8.38 54.28 30.30
C SER A 128 -9.57 55.25 30.25
N MET A 129 -10.82 54.77 30.15
CA MET A 129 -12.02 55.62 30.13
C MET A 129 -13.04 55.27 31.23
N LEU A 130 -12.61 55.29 32.49
CA LEU A 130 -13.46 55.47 33.68
C LEU A 130 -12.70 56.28 34.74
#